data_AF-A0A5E4AH87-F1
#
_entry.id   AF-A0A5E4AH87-F1
#
_cell.length_a   1.000
_cell.length_b   1.000
_cell.length_c   1.000
_cell.angle_alpha   90.00
_cell.angle_beta   90.00
_cell.angle_gamma   90.00
#
_symmetry.space_group_name_H-M   'P 1'
#
loop_
_entity.id
_entity.type
_entity.pdbx_description
1 polymer ?
#
loop_
_entity_poly.entity_id
_entity_poly.type
_entity_poly.pdbx_seq_one_letter_code
_entity_poly.pdbx_strand_id
1 'polypeptide(L)'
;MPAVRSSCSPLPSPGGGAAQVPGQRPPEGSGAEAECRRGLQLPAGPAPRMRAVRPDGAMAAAEAPEVLQQCGCKGIRTCLICEGQRCGDPPWQLSPQKTHHFLYCSDSGWAVGAEDSDFEGWAFPFPGVTLIEDFVTREEEAEMVRLMDRDPWKLSQSGRRKQDYGPRVNFRKQKLKMAGFCGLPSFSREVVQRMGLYPGLEGFQPVEQCNLDYCPERGSAIDPHLDDAWLWGERLVSLNLLSPTVVSMHREAPGSLLLCAAPSAEALGDSVIAPSRSVPCQEVEVAIPVPCRSLLVLAGAARHQWTHAIHRRHIEARRVCATFRELSAEFSPGGAQQDLGRELLQMALSFQGRPV
;
A
#
# COMPACT_ATOMS: atom_id res chain seq x y z
N MET A 1 -31.42 25.05 -25.39
CA MET A 1 -32.46 24.51 -26.29
C MET A 1 -31.86 24.45 -27.69
N PRO A 2 -31.80 23.31 -28.41
CA PRO A 2 -31.85 21.88 -28.03
C PRO A 2 -30.45 21.22 -28.23
N ALA A 3 -29.91 20.31 -27.41
CA ALA A 3 -30.35 18.97 -27.02
C ALA A 3 -30.54 18.00 -28.21
N VAL A 4 -29.42 17.48 -28.76
CA VAL A 4 -29.42 16.33 -29.67
C VAL A 4 -29.29 15.06 -28.84
N ARG A 5 -30.40 14.33 -28.71
CA ARG A 5 -30.47 12.99 -28.13
C ARG A 5 -30.06 11.99 -29.21
N SER A 6 -29.00 11.23 -28.99
CA SER A 6 -28.70 10.02 -29.76
C SER A 6 -29.21 8.81 -28.99
N SER A 7 -30.26 8.20 -29.51
CA SER A 7 -30.85 6.94 -29.03
C SER A 7 -30.22 5.78 -29.80
N CYS A 8 -29.47 4.92 -29.10
CA CYS A 8 -29.11 3.60 -29.62
C CYS A 8 -29.98 2.55 -28.93
N SER A 9 -30.91 1.97 -29.68
CA SER A 9 -31.63 0.75 -29.32
C SER A 9 -30.79 -0.49 -29.70
N PRO A 10 -30.90 -1.62 -28.96
CA PRO A 10 -30.07 -2.80 -29.16
C PRO A 10 -30.62 -3.72 -30.28
N LEU A 11 -29.71 -4.39 -30.98
CA LEU A 11 -30.01 -5.46 -31.94
C LEU A 11 -29.51 -6.83 -31.41
N PRO A 12 -30.05 -7.96 -31.91
CA PRO A 12 -30.53 -9.05 -31.08
C PRO A 12 -29.56 -10.23 -30.92
N SER A 13 -29.79 -11.01 -29.86
CA SER A 13 -29.20 -12.33 -29.63
C SER A 13 -29.76 -13.39 -30.59
N PRO A 14 -28.94 -14.32 -31.12
CA PRO A 14 -29.41 -15.58 -31.65
C PRO A 14 -29.30 -16.66 -30.57
N GLY A 15 -30.44 -17.30 -30.25
CA GLY A 15 -30.50 -18.46 -29.37
C GLY A 15 -30.36 -19.79 -30.11
N GLY A 16 -30.04 -20.82 -29.33
CA GLY A 16 -30.63 -22.16 -29.46
C GLY A 16 -29.95 -23.15 -30.41
N GLY A 17 -29.15 -24.05 -29.85
CA GLY A 17 -28.72 -25.29 -30.51
C GLY A 17 -28.28 -26.32 -29.48
N ALA A 18 -29.23 -27.14 -29.01
CA ALA A 18 -28.99 -28.27 -28.11
C ALA A 18 -28.50 -29.49 -28.90
N ALA A 19 -27.45 -30.15 -28.42
CA ALA A 19 -27.10 -31.51 -28.82
C ALA A 19 -26.73 -32.32 -27.57
N GLN A 20 -27.47 -33.43 -27.39
CA GLN A 20 -27.29 -34.46 -26.36
C GLN A 20 -26.09 -35.37 -26.65
N VAL A 21 -25.78 -36.24 -25.66
CA VAL A 21 -25.23 -37.63 -25.72
C VAL A 21 -24.01 -37.80 -24.78
N PRO A 22 -23.82 -38.93 -24.05
CA PRO A 22 -24.69 -39.61 -23.09
C PRO A 22 -23.95 -39.92 -21.75
N GLY A 23 -24.64 -40.56 -20.81
CA GLY A 23 -24.18 -40.75 -19.43
C GLY A 23 -23.06 -41.78 -19.17
N GLN A 24 -22.53 -41.69 -17.95
CA GLN A 24 -21.83 -42.78 -17.27
C GLN A 24 -22.37 -42.89 -15.83
N ARG A 25 -22.69 -44.13 -15.45
CA ARG A 25 -23.27 -44.57 -14.18
C ARG A 25 -22.24 -44.53 -13.05
N PRO A 26 -22.66 -44.35 -11.78
CA PRO A 26 -21.86 -44.74 -10.63
C PRO A 26 -22.06 -46.24 -10.31
N PRO A 27 -21.10 -46.91 -9.67
CA PRO A 27 -21.32 -48.24 -9.12
C PRO A 27 -21.93 -48.15 -7.72
N GLU A 28 -23.01 -48.90 -7.51
CA GLU A 28 -23.50 -49.34 -6.20
C GLU A 28 -22.88 -50.70 -5.82
N GLY A 29 -22.88 -50.95 -4.52
CA GLY A 29 -22.75 -52.26 -3.90
C GLY A 29 -21.59 -52.28 -2.89
N SER A 30 -21.68 -52.86 -1.71
CA SER A 30 -22.74 -53.54 -0.95
C SER A 30 -21.98 -54.10 0.27
N GLY A 31 -22.59 -54.20 1.45
CA GLY A 31 -22.05 -55.12 2.47
C GLY A 31 -22.22 -54.65 3.91
N ALA A 32 -22.96 -55.46 4.65
CA ALA A 32 -23.44 -55.26 6.00
C ALA A 32 -22.43 -55.63 7.11
N GLU A 33 -22.76 -55.18 8.32
CA GLU A 33 -22.63 -55.84 9.65
C GLU A 33 -21.27 -56.41 10.11
N ALA A 34 -20.81 -55.96 11.30
CA ALA A 34 -20.78 -56.77 12.54
C ALA A 34 -19.90 -56.15 13.64
N GLU A 35 -20.45 -56.08 14.86
CA GLU A 35 -19.73 -55.91 16.13
C GLU A 35 -18.76 -57.08 16.42
N CYS A 36 -17.59 -56.82 17.04
CA CYS A 36 -17.26 -57.36 18.37
C CYS A 36 -15.83 -57.01 18.85
N ARG A 37 -15.79 -56.51 20.10
CA ARG A 37 -14.88 -56.87 21.22
C ARG A 37 -13.44 -56.32 21.33
N ARG A 38 -13.31 -55.59 22.46
CA ARG A 38 -12.39 -55.77 23.61
C ARG A 38 -10.96 -55.20 23.54
N GLY A 39 -10.61 -54.51 24.64
CA GLY A 39 -9.23 -54.33 25.13
C GLY A 39 -9.05 -52.97 25.79
N LEU A 40 -9.44 -52.80 27.06
CA LEU A 40 -8.57 -52.86 28.25
C LEU A 40 -8.00 -51.49 28.67
N GLN A 41 -8.54 -50.99 29.78
CA GLN A 41 -8.05 -49.89 30.60
C GLN A 41 -6.98 -50.35 31.61
N LEU A 42 -6.31 -49.34 32.21
CA LEU A 42 -5.62 -49.25 33.52
C LEU A 42 -4.11 -48.90 33.42
N PRO A 43 -3.47 -48.34 34.47
CA PRO A 43 -3.82 -47.11 35.20
C PRO A 43 -2.59 -46.21 35.50
N ALA A 44 -2.83 -45.07 36.16
CA ALA A 44 -1.83 -44.10 36.63
C ALA A 44 -1.00 -44.58 37.84
N GLY A 45 0.24 -44.10 37.95
CA GLY A 45 1.15 -44.28 39.09
C GLY A 45 1.96 -42.99 39.41
N PRO A 46 2.51 -42.85 40.63
CA PRO A 46 2.64 -41.56 41.32
C PRO A 46 4.03 -40.89 41.24
N ALA A 47 4.06 -39.60 41.61
CA ALA A 47 5.24 -38.72 41.68
C ALA A 47 6.11 -38.94 42.95
N PRO A 48 7.41 -38.57 42.91
CA PRO A 48 8.20 -38.30 44.11
C PRO A 48 8.68 -36.83 44.22
N ARG A 49 8.94 -36.39 45.46
CA ARG A 49 9.37 -35.03 45.85
C ARG A 49 10.83 -35.00 46.35
N MET A 50 11.54 -33.93 45.92
CA MET A 50 12.60 -33.11 46.55
C MET A 50 13.99 -33.68 46.93
N ARG A 51 15.04 -32.99 46.43
CA ARG A 51 16.11 -32.41 47.27
C ARG A 51 16.80 -31.23 46.57
N ALA A 52 17.18 -30.23 47.36
CA ALA A 52 17.80 -28.96 46.96
C ALA A 52 19.31 -29.09 46.73
N VAL A 53 19.83 -28.33 45.76
CA VAL A 53 21.26 -28.03 45.57
C VAL A 53 21.34 -26.55 45.21
N ARG A 54 22.08 -25.75 46.01
CA ARG A 54 22.55 -24.41 45.61
C ARG A 54 23.83 -24.58 44.78
N PRO A 55 24.07 -23.71 43.79
CA PRO A 55 25.22 -22.84 43.97
C PRO A 55 24.98 -21.39 43.52
N ASP A 56 25.90 -20.58 44.03
CA ASP A 56 26.04 -19.14 43.97
C ASP A 56 26.06 -18.53 42.57
N GLY A 57 25.73 -17.25 42.52
CA GLY A 57 25.94 -16.40 41.34
C GLY A 57 24.77 -15.48 41.04
N ALA A 58 24.38 -14.63 41.99
CA ALA A 58 23.57 -13.46 41.67
C ALA A 58 24.43 -12.48 40.86
N MET A 59 24.53 -12.71 39.55
CA MET A 59 24.78 -11.60 38.64
C MET A 59 23.54 -10.74 38.68
N ALA A 60 23.65 -9.57 39.30
CA ALA A 60 22.71 -8.48 39.09
C ALA A 60 22.48 -8.38 37.58
N ALA A 61 21.25 -8.65 37.15
CA ALA A 61 20.83 -8.23 35.83
C ALA A 61 21.00 -6.72 35.85
N ALA A 62 22.07 -6.23 35.24
CA ALA A 62 22.20 -4.83 34.93
C ALA A 62 20.94 -4.51 34.13
N GLU A 63 20.06 -3.72 34.75
CA GLU A 63 18.97 -3.09 34.03
C GLU A 63 19.61 -2.46 32.79
N ALA A 64 19.24 -2.98 31.62
CA ALA A 64 19.62 -2.35 30.37
C ALA A 64 19.24 -0.88 30.52
N PRO A 65 20.17 0.07 30.35
CA PRO A 65 19.81 1.46 30.49
C PRO A 65 18.63 1.67 29.55
N GLU A 66 17.55 2.29 30.05
CA GLU A 66 16.48 2.82 29.24
C GLU A 66 17.11 3.88 28.32
N VAL A 67 17.77 3.41 27.26
CA VAL A 67 18.06 4.22 26.09
C VAL A 67 16.67 4.48 25.54
N LEU A 68 16.09 5.61 25.96
CA LEU A 68 14.87 6.16 25.40
C LEU A 68 14.93 5.90 23.90
N GLN A 69 14.09 5.02 23.38
CA GLN A 69 14.07 4.75 21.94
C GLN A 69 13.57 6.02 21.27
N GLN A 70 14.51 6.90 20.90
CA GLN A 70 14.23 8.19 20.29
C GLN A 70 13.74 8.02 18.84
N CYS A 71 13.74 6.81 18.29
CA CYS A 71 13.25 6.47 16.95
C CYS A 71 12.63 5.06 16.88
N GLY A 72 11.82 4.81 15.84
CA GLY A 72 11.19 3.51 15.57
C GLY A 72 11.91 2.67 14.50
N CYS A 73 13.14 3.03 14.14
CA CYS A 73 13.96 2.35 13.14
C CYS A 73 14.31 0.92 13.56
N LYS A 74 14.31 -0.02 12.60
CA LYS A 74 14.60 -1.44 12.82
C LYS A 74 15.47 -2.00 11.71
N GLY A 75 16.33 -2.96 12.06
CA GLY A 75 17.21 -3.66 11.11
C GLY A 75 18.12 -2.68 10.38
N ILE A 76 18.03 -2.70 9.05
CA ILE A 76 18.86 -1.91 8.15
C ILE A 76 18.43 -0.45 8.03
N ARG A 77 17.18 -0.13 8.39
CA ARG A 77 16.63 1.22 8.22
C ARG A 77 17.18 2.17 9.27
N THR A 78 17.62 3.35 8.86
CA THR A 78 18.16 4.39 9.73
C THR A 78 17.43 5.72 9.54
N CYS A 79 17.54 6.59 10.54
CA CYS A 79 17.14 8.00 10.49
C CYS A 79 18.31 8.85 11.01
N LEU A 80 18.22 10.17 10.94
CA LEU A 80 19.32 11.05 11.38
C LEU A 80 19.66 10.87 12.86
N ILE A 81 18.71 10.46 13.70
CA ILE A 81 18.98 10.14 15.11
C ILE A 81 19.80 8.86 15.22
N CYS A 82 19.49 7.82 14.43
CA CYS A 82 20.28 6.59 14.42
C CYS A 82 21.71 6.86 13.96
N GLU A 83 21.86 7.73 12.95
CA GLU A 83 23.14 8.08 12.35
C GLU A 83 23.97 8.94 13.30
N GLY A 84 23.38 9.93 13.98
CA GLY A 84 24.08 10.73 14.98
C GLY A 84 24.52 9.95 16.23
N GLN A 85 23.84 8.84 16.56
CA GLN A 85 24.22 7.96 17.67
C GLN A 85 25.28 6.92 17.28
N ARG A 86 25.42 6.61 15.99
CA ARG A 86 26.42 5.67 15.48
C ARG A 86 27.64 6.47 15.04
N CYS A 87 28.73 6.42 15.80
CA CYS A 87 30.05 6.94 15.37
C CYS A 87 30.63 6.08 14.24
N GLY A 88 30.03 6.09 13.05
CA GLY A 88 30.52 5.36 11.89
C GLY A 88 29.78 5.71 10.61
N ASP A 89 30.41 5.46 9.47
CA ASP A 89 29.84 5.73 8.16
C ASP A 89 28.50 4.98 7.97
N PRO A 90 27.47 5.60 7.37
CA PRO A 90 26.21 4.94 7.09
C PRO A 90 26.46 3.65 6.28
N PRO A 91 25.86 2.49 6.63
CA PRO A 91 26.09 1.23 5.92
C PRO A 91 25.62 1.22 4.45
N TRP A 92 25.03 2.32 3.97
CA TRP A 92 24.24 2.38 2.73
C TRP A 92 24.78 3.36 1.69
N GLN A 93 26.06 3.73 1.76
CA GLN A 93 26.77 4.26 0.57
C GLN A 93 26.98 3.13 -0.45
N LEU A 94 25.90 2.52 -0.92
CA LEU A 94 25.92 1.83 -2.19
C LEU A 94 26.10 2.93 -3.24
N SER A 95 27.10 2.79 -4.10
CA SER A 95 27.25 3.61 -5.29
C SER A 95 25.90 3.69 -5.99
N PRO A 96 25.35 4.89 -6.27
CA PRO A 96 24.08 4.99 -6.97
C PRO A 96 24.20 4.18 -8.28
N GLN A 97 23.40 3.13 -8.40
CA GLN A 97 23.18 2.50 -9.70
C GLN A 97 22.73 3.63 -10.63
N LYS A 98 23.29 3.69 -11.85
CA LYS A 98 22.92 4.72 -12.82
C LYS A 98 21.40 4.69 -12.96
N THR A 99 20.75 5.71 -12.43
CA THR A 99 19.30 5.81 -12.44
C THR A 99 18.95 6.87 -13.46
N HIS A 100 18.25 6.45 -14.51
CA HIS A 100 17.63 7.28 -15.51
C HIS A 100 16.37 7.88 -14.89
N HIS A 101 16.37 9.20 -14.72
CA HIS A 101 15.29 9.91 -14.06
C HIS A 101 14.27 10.40 -15.09
N PHE A 102 13.01 10.05 -14.85
CA PHE A 102 11.87 10.55 -15.60
C PHE A 102 10.90 11.26 -14.64
N LEU A 103 10.25 12.30 -15.12
CA LEU A 103 9.20 13.04 -14.42
C LEU A 103 7.84 12.59 -14.95
N TYR A 104 6.94 12.23 -14.05
CA TYR A 104 5.56 11.93 -14.41
C TYR A 104 4.79 13.21 -14.72
N CYS A 105 4.13 13.23 -15.87
CA CYS A 105 3.23 14.30 -16.30
C CYS A 105 1.77 13.85 -16.09
N SER A 106 1.08 14.48 -15.14
CA SER A 106 -0.32 14.16 -14.78
C SER A 106 -1.30 14.38 -15.94
N ASP A 107 -1.06 15.38 -16.79
CA ASP A 107 -1.98 15.75 -17.87
C ASP A 107 -1.98 14.72 -19.00
N SER A 108 -0.83 14.09 -19.23
CA SER A 108 -0.66 13.12 -20.32
C SER A 108 -0.70 11.67 -19.84
N GLY A 109 -0.31 11.41 -18.58
CA GLY A 109 -0.07 10.06 -18.07
C GLY A 109 1.25 9.44 -18.52
N TRP A 110 2.21 10.26 -18.97
CA TRP A 110 3.53 9.82 -19.44
C TRP A 110 4.63 10.12 -18.43
N ALA A 111 5.67 9.29 -18.44
CA ALA A 111 6.95 9.58 -17.81
C ALA A 111 7.88 10.20 -18.87
N VAL A 112 8.30 11.44 -18.65
CA VAL A 112 9.10 12.25 -19.58
C VAL A 112 10.51 12.43 -19.02
N GLY A 113 11.54 12.25 -19.83
CA GLY A 113 12.91 12.43 -19.39
C GLY A 113 13.17 13.88 -18.96
N ALA A 114 13.95 14.06 -17.90
CA ALA A 114 14.24 15.36 -17.35
C ALA A 114 14.98 16.26 -18.35
N GLU A 115 14.73 17.57 -18.27
CA GLU A 115 15.50 18.60 -18.97
C GLU A 115 16.99 18.48 -18.62
N ASP A 116 17.89 18.78 -19.58
CA ASP A 116 19.34 18.68 -19.43
C ASP A 116 19.86 17.26 -19.10
N SER A 117 19.07 16.21 -19.37
CA SER A 117 19.46 14.81 -19.19
C SER A 117 19.68 14.10 -20.52
N ASP A 118 20.39 12.96 -20.50
CA ASP A 118 20.51 12.06 -21.65
C ASP A 118 19.14 11.57 -22.19
N PHE A 119 18.06 11.77 -21.43
CA PHE A 119 16.70 11.36 -21.74
C PHE A 119 15.79 12.54 -22.07
N GLU A 120 16.31 13.77 -22.15
CA GLU A 120 15.53 14.90 -22.63
C GLU A 120 14.91 14.58 -24.00
N GLY A 121 13.62 14.91 -24.15
CA GLY A 121 12.85 14.60 -25.34
C GLY A 121 12.44 13.13 -25.49
N TRP A 122 12.75 12.25 -24.53
CA TRP A 122 12.28 10.86 -24.49
C TRP A 122 11.15 10.68 -23.48
N ALA A 123 10.18 9.83 -23.79
CA ALA A 123 9.09 9.51 -22.88
C ALA A 123 8.61 8.06 -23.05
N PHE A 124 7.85 7.59 -22.06
CA PHE A 124 7.09 6.34 -22.15
C PHE A 124 5.77 6.44 -21.38
N PRO A 125 4.72 5.68 -21.77
CA PRO A 125 3.45 5.68 -21.04
C PRO A 125 3.64 5.16 -19.62
N PHE A 126 3.05 5.83 -18.63
CA PHE A 126 3.11 5.44 -17.22
C PHE A 126 1.70 5.30 -16.63
N PRO A 127 0.95 4.26 -17.04
CA PRO A 127 -0.44 4.08 -16.65
C PRO A 127 -0.59 3.67 -15.18
N GLY A 128 -1.77 3.92 -14.62
CA GLY A 128 -2.11 3.52 -13.26
C GLY A 128 -1.75 4.55 -12.19
N VAL A 129 -1.40 5.77 -12.58
CA VAL A 129 -1.25 6.92 -11.69
C VAL A 129 -2.35 7.93 -11.97
N THR A 130 -2.95 8.48 -10.93
CA THR A 130 -3.86 9.62 -11.02
C THR A 130 -3.51 10.61 -9.92
N LEU A 131 -3.31 11.87 -10.29
CA LEU A 131 -3.06 12.96 -9.34
C LEU A 131 -4.22 13.96 -9.43
N ILE A 132 -4.84 14.24 -8.30
CA ILE A 132 -5.91 15.23 -8.18
C ILE A 132 -5.39 16.34 -7.27
N GLU A 133 -5.10 17.49 -7.85
CA GLU A 133 -4.67 18.67 -7.10
C GLU A 133 -5.83 19.34 -6.37
N ASP A 134 -5.50 20.09 -5.30
CA ASP A 134 -6.46 20.82 -4.45
C ASP A 134 -7.70 20.00 -4.06
N PHE A 135 -7.50 18.70 -3.78
CA PHE A 135 -8.55 17.75 -3.40
C PHE A 135 -9.20 18.10 -2.05
N VAL A 136 -8.43 18.70 -1.15
CA VAL A 136 -8.94 19.33 0.08
C VAL A 136 -8.62 20.82 0.08
N THR A 137 -9.46 21.62 0.73
CA THR A 137 -9.15 23.04 0.93
C THR A 137 -8.09 23.23 2.01
N ARG A 138 -7.57 24.47 2.14
CA ARG A 138 -6.62 24.81 3.22
C ARG A 138 -7.24 24.67 4.60
N GLU A 139 -8.51 25.00 4.73
CA GLU A 139 -9.26 24.90 5.98
C GLU A 139 -9.50 23.44 6.37
N GLU A 140 -9.85 22.60 5.40
CA GLU A 140 -9.99 21.15 5.59
C GLU A 140 -8.65 20.52 5.99
N GLU A 141 -7.57 20.84 5.28
CA GLU A 141 -6.20 20.41 5.62
C GLU A 141 -5.82 20.80 7.05
N ALA A 142 -6.03 22.07 7.42
CA ALA A 142 -5.70 22.56 8.75
C ALA A 142 -6.50 21.84 9.84
N GLU A 143 -7.81 21.63 9.64
CA GLU A 143 -8.66 20.94 10.59
C GLU A 143 -8.29 19.46 10.73
N MET A 144 -8.05 18.76 9.61
CA MET A 144 -7.61 17.36 9.61
C MET A 144 -6.29 17.19 10.36
N VAL A 145 -5.28 18.00 10.06
CA VAL A 145 -3.97 17.92 10.74
C VAL A 145 -4.11 18.26 12.23
N ARG A 146 -4.92 19.28 12.57
CA ARG A 146 -5.20 19.61 13.97
C ARG A 146 -5.87 18.47 14.72
N LEU A 147 -6.73 17.69 14.06
CA LEU A 147 -7.38 16.52 14.65
C LEU A 147 -6.41 15.33 14.76
N MET A 148 -5.57 15.09 13.76
CA MET A 148 -4.50 14.09 13.83
C MET A 148 -3.55 14.37 15.00
N ASP A 149 -3.15 15.63 15.19
CA ASP A 149 -2.20 16.04 16.25
C ASP A 149 -2.79 15.97 17.67
N ARG A 150 -4.10 15.77 17.83
CA ARG A 150 -4.71 15.51 19.15
C ARG A 150 -4.45 14.09 19.64
N ASP A 151 -4.23 13.14 18.73
CA ASP A 151 -3.95 11.76 19.08
C ASP A 151 -2.43 11.47 19.05
N PRO A 152 -1.94 10.53 19.88
CA PRO A 152 -0.51 10.23 19.93
C PRO A 152 0.04 9.68 18.61
N TRP A 153 1.09 10.31 18.12
CA TRP A 153 1.91 9.78 17.03
C TRP A 153 2.88 8.71 17.54
N LYS A 154 2.82 7.50 16.98
CA LYS A 154 3.75 6.41 17.32
C LYS A 154 5.02 6.51 16.49
N LEU A 155 6.18 6.23 17.10
CA LEU A 155 7.44 6.18 16.36
C LEU A 155 7.39 5.08 15.28
N SER A 156 7.87 5.43 14.08
CA SER A 156 7.94 4.53 12.93
C SER A 156 9.38 4.46 12.39
N GLN A 157 9.58 3.59 11.39
CA GLN A 157 10.87 3.43 10.74
C GLN A 157 11.29 4.69 9.96
N SER A 158 12.58 4.76 9.63
CA SER A 158 13.21 5.80 8.81
C SER A 158 12.76 7.21 9.20
N GLY A 159 12.77 7.52 10.50
CA GLY A 159 12.55 8.86 11.05
C GLY A 159 11.08 9.29 11.14
N ARG A 160 10.14 8.51 10.60
CA ARG A 160 8.72 8.85 10.54
C ARG A 160 8.01 8.63 11.89
N ARG A 161 6.82 9.18 11.99
CA ARG A 161 5.81 8.75 12.95
C ARG A 161 4.55 8.29 12.23
N LYS A 162 3.68 7.56 12.93
CA LYS A 162 2.46 7.02 12.34
C LYS A 162 1.27 6.93 13.28
N GLN A 163 0.09 6.88 12.68
CA GLN A 163 -1.18 6.49 13.29
C GLN A 163 -1.84 5.49 12.36
N ASP A 164 -2.12 4.29 12.84
CA ASP A 164 -2.79 3.24 12.06
C ASP A 164 -4.27 3.16 12.48
N TYR A 165 -5.17 3.12 11.52
CA TYR A 165 -6.61 2.93 11.71
C TYR A 165 -7.04 1.77 10.84
N GLY A 166 -7.04 0.57 11.39
CA GLY A 166 -7.32 -0.64 10.63
C GLY A 166 -7.19 -1.88 11.49
N PRO A 167 -7.45 -3.06 10.90
CA PRO A 167 -7.23 -4.32 11.59
C PRO A 167 -5.75 -4.55 11.89
N ARG A 168 -5.46 -5.38 12.89
CA ARG A 168 -4.10 -5.87 13.14
C ARG A 168 -3.81 -7.02 12.19
N VAL A 169 -2.77 -6.88 11.39
CA VAL A 169 -2.45 -7.82 10.31
C VAL A 169 -1.09 -8.48 10.53
N ASN A 170 -1.02 -9.78 10.25
CA ASN A 170 0.22 -10.50 10.04
C ASN A 170 0.25 -10.99 8.59
N PHE A 171 0.89 -10.19 7.72
CA PHE A 171 0.96 -10.44 6.27
C PHE A 171 1.60 -11.79 5.94
N ARG A 172 2.73 -12.13 6.59
CA ARG A 172 3.45 -13.39 6.35
C ARG A 172 2.59 -14.63 6.65
N LYS A 173 1.72 -14.56 7.64
CA LYS A 173 0.84 -15.68 8.02
C LYS A 173 -0.56 -15.55 7.42
N GLN A 174 -0.83 -14.48 6.67
CA GLN A 174 -2.17 -14.15 6.17
C GLN A 174 -3.22 -14.23 7.28
N LYS A 175 -2.94 -13.58 8.43
CA LYS A 175 -3.83 -13.55 9.60
C LYS A 175 -4.24 -12.14 9.93
N LEU A 176 -5.54 -11.96 10.17
CA LEU A 176 -6.15 -10.69 10.51
C LEU A 176 -6.84 -10.77 11.87
N LYS A 177 -6.74 -9.70 12.67
CA LYS A 177 -7.45 -9.55 13.95
C LYS A 177 -8.12 -8.19 14.04
N MET A 178 -9.40 -8.19 14.36
CA MET A 178 -10.22 -6.98 14.54
C MET A 178 -9.97 -6.27 15.88
N ALA A 179 -9.26 -6.90 16.81
CA ALA A 179 -9.11 -6.40 18.17
C ALA A 179 -8.51 -4.98 18.21
N GLY A 180 -9.29 -4.02 18.74
CA GLY A 180 -8.92 -2.61 18.88
C GLY A 180 -9.33 -1.73 17.70
N PHE A 181 -9.66 -2.31 16.54
CA PHE A 181 -10.21 -1.55 15.44
C PHE A 181 -11.66 -1.15 15.77
N CYS A 182 -11.97 0.13 15.60
CA CYS A 182 -13.30 0.69 15.88
C CYS A 182 -13.79 1.61 14.75
N GLY A 183 -13.16 1.50 13.59
CA GLY A 183 -13.45 2.28 12.39
C GLY A 183 -12.31 3.20 11.97
N LEU A 184 -12.54 3.90 10.85
CA LEU A 184 -11.70 4.99 10.39
C LEU A 184 -11.93 6.25 11.25
N PRO A 185 -11.05 7.25 11.24
CA PRO A 185 -11.27 8.48 12.00
C PRO A 185 -12.40 9.34 11.39
N SER A 186 -13.15 10.02 12.25
CA SER A 186 -14.30 10.85 11.84
C SER A 186 -13.95 11.93 10.80
N PHE A 187 -12.76 12.54 10.92
CA PHE A 187 -12.29 13.59 10.00
C PHE A 187 -12.03 13.12 8.56
N SER A 188 -12.03 11.80 8.32
CA SER A 188 -11.85 11.25 6.98
C SER A 188 -13.18 10.95 6.28
N ARG A 189 -14.33 11.08 6.95
CA ARG A 189 -15.63 10.69 6.39
C ARG A 189 -15.94 11.43 5.09
N GLU A 190 -15.87 12.75 5.12
CA GLU A 190 -16.19 13.62 3.99
C GLU A 190 -15.17 13.45 2.85
N VAL A 191 -13.88 13.28 3.20
CA VAL A 191 -12.80 13.01 2.25
C VAL A 191 -13.02 11.67 1.52
N VAL A 192 -13.35 10.60 2.24
CA VAL A 192 -13.63 9.28 1.64
C VAL A 192 -14.88 9.31 0.78
N GLN A 193 -15.93 10.03 1.19
CA GLN A 193 -17.12 10.21 0.33
C GLN A 193 -16.79 10.97 -0.96
N ARG A 194 -15.97 12.03 -0.86
CA ARG A 194 -15.52 12.82 -2.01
C ARG A 194 -14.68 12.02 -2.99
N MET A 195 -13.83 11.10 -2.50
CA MET A 195 -13.02 10.22 -3.36
C MET A 195 -13.90 9.49 -4.38
N GLY A 196 -15.06 8.97 -3.95
CA GLY A 196 -16.00 8.24 -4.81
C GLY A 196 -16.66 9.05 -5.92
N LEU A 197 -16.44 10.37 -5.97
CA LEU A 197 -16.94 11.26 -7.02
C LEU A 197 -15.96 11.39 -8.20
N TYR A 198 -14.72 10.91 -8.06
CA TYR A 198 -13.70 11.03 -9.09
C TYR A 198 -13.66 9.76 -9.97
N PRO A 199 -13.44 9.92 -11.30
CA PRO A 199 -13.23 8.81 -12.20
C PRO A 199 -12.11 7.87 -11.72
N GLY A 200 -12.38 6.57 -11.71
CA GLY A 200 -11.44 5.54 -11.24
C GLY A 200 -11.53 5.23 -9.73
N LEU A 201 -12.23 6.06 -8.96
CA LEU A 201 -12.47 5.85 -7.53
C LEU A 201 -13.93 5.50 -7.21
N GLU A 202 -14.75 5.23 -8.23
CA GLU A 202 -16.14 4.83 -8.02
C GLU A 202 -16.22 3.58 -7.14
N GLY A 203 -17.07 3.63 -6.11
CA GLY A 203 -17.22 2.53 -5.17
C GLY A 203 -15.96 2.23 -4.34
N PHE A 204 -14.97 3.12 -4.29
CA PHE A 204 -13.82 2.98 -3.39
C PHE A 204 -14.29 2.99 -1.93
N GLN A 205 -13.98 1.92 -1.21
CA GLN A 205 -14.34 1.76 0.20
C GLN A 205 -13.11 1.32 1.00
N PRO A 206 -12.44 2.24 1.72
CA PRO A 206 -11.28 1.88 2.49
C PRO A 206 -11.66 1.15 3.77
N VAL A 207 -10.85 0.16 4.13
CA VAL A 207 -10.90 -0.56 5.41
C VAL A 207 -9.75 -0.20 6.34
N GLU A 208 -8.77 0.51 5.80
CA GLU A 208 -7.59 0.93 6.53
C GLU A 208 -7.21 2.35 6.13
N GLN A 209 -6.77 3.12 7.12
CA GLN A 209 -6.12 4.41 6.95
C GLN A 209 -4.83 4.45 7.78
N CYS A 210 -3.70 4.72 7.13
CA CYS A 210 -2.42 4.98 7.79
C CYS A 210 -2.06 6.45 7.62
N ASN A 211 -1.97 7.20 8.73
CA ASN A 211 -1.39 8.53 8.71
C ASN A 211 0.11 8.42 8.98
N LEU A 212 0.93 9.07 8.17
CA LEU A 212 2.37 9.15 8.32
C LEU A 212 2.79 10.62 8.46
N ASP A 213 3.60 10.90 9.48
CA ASP A 213 4.20 12.21 9.75
C ASP A 213 5.71 12.15 9.47
N TYR A 214 6.14 13.05 8.59
CA TYR A 214 7.51 13.17 8.08
C TYR A 214 8.10 14.49 8.56
N CYS A 215 9.36 14.45 8.95
CA CYS A 215 10.08 15.55 9.58
C CYS A 215 11.54 15.57 9.04
N PRO A 216 11.97 16.68 8.40
CA PRO A 216 13.31 16.78 7.82
C PRO A 216 14.41 16.62 8.88
N GLU A 217 14.21 17.15 10.09
CA GLU A 217 15.17 17.08 11.20
C GLU A 217 15.45 15.64 11.66
N ARG A 218 14.55 14.71 11.35
CA ARG A 218 14.70 13.28 11.63
C ARG A 218 15.25 12.51 10.42
N GLY A 219 15.38 13.15 9.27
CA GLY A 219 15.65 12.51 7.99
C GLY A 219 14.56 11.52 7.63
N SER A 220 13.30 11.94 7.78
CA SER A 220 12.17 11.12 7.40
C SER A 220 12.24 10.77 5.91
N ALA A 221 12.03 9.50 5.60
CA ALA A 221 11.93 8.96 4.24
C ALA A 221 10.99 7.75 4.27
N ILE A 222 10.69 7.12 3.15
CA ILE A 222 10.21 5.73 3.10
C ILE A 222 10.94 5.02 1.98
N ASP A 223 11.47 3.84 2.28
CA ASP A 223 12.24 3.06 1.33
C ASP A 223 11.34 2.43 0.26
N PRO A 224 11.88 2.06 -0.92
CA PRO A 224 11.12 1.37 -1.95
C PRO A 224 10.42 0.12 -1.42
N HIS A 225 9.12 0.01 -1.66
CA HIS A 225 8.30 -1.12 -1.25
C HIS A 225 7.03 -1.26 -2.11
N LEU A 226 6.40 -2.44 -2.04
CA LEU A 226 5.04 -2.69 -2.49
C LEU A 226 4.13 -2.88 -1.27
N ASP A 227 2.90 -2.39 -1.39
CA ASP A 227 1.86 -2.70 -0.41
C ASP A 227 1.36 -4.13 -0.62
N ASP A 228 1.14 -4.84 0.48
CA ASP A 228 0.75 -6.25 0.47
C ASP A 228 -0.55 -6.48 -0.32
N ALA A 229 -0.46 -7.28 -1.38
CA ALA A 229 -1.56 -7.55 -2.31
C ALA A 229 -2.52 -8.66 -1.84
N TRP A 230 -2.20 -9.36 -0.74
CA TRP A 230 -3.14 -10.33 -0.18
C TRP A 230 -4.31 -9.62 0.49
N LEU A 231 -4.03 -8.59 1.31
CA LEU A 231 -5.09 -7.87 2.01
C LEU A 231 -5.58 -6.63 1.25
N TRP A 232 -4.67 -5.87 0.64
CA TRP A 232 -5.01 -4.57 0.05
C TRP A 232 -5.32 -4.70 -1.43
N GLY A 233 -6.48 -4.19 -1.84
CA GLY A 233 -7.03 -4.31 -3.19
C GLY A 233 -6.37 -3.42 -4.23
N GLU A 234 -7.10 -3.09 -5.28
CA GLU A 234 -6.55 -2.50 -6.50
C GLU A 234 -6.01 -1.09 -6.29
N ARG A 235 -6.76 -0.25 -5.58
CA ARG A 235 -6.48 1.19 -5.46
C ARG A 235 -5.76 1.50 -4.14
N LEU A 236 -4.56 2.09 -4.21
CA LEU A 236 -3.97 2.82 -3.10
C LEU A 236 -4.27 4.29 -3.29
N VAL A 237 -4.83 4.92 -2.27
CA VAL A 237 -5.18 6.33 -2.31
C VAL A 237 -4.41 7.05 -1.21
N SER A 238 -3.64 8.08 -1.54
CA SER A 238 -2.84 8.84 -0.57
C SER A 238 -3.17 10.32 -0.67
N LEU A 239 -3.67 10.90 0.42
CA LEU A 239 -3.89 12.33 0.56
C LEU A 239 -2.63 12.99 1.15
N ASN A 240 -2.00 13.86 0.37
CA ASN A 240 -0.80 14.59 0.76
C ASN A 240 -1.16 15.92 1.45
N LEU A 241 -0.56 16.22 2.60
CA LEU A 241 -0.87 17.39 3.42
C LEU A 241 0.40 18.14 3.87
N LEU A 242 0.22 19.42 4.18
CA LEU A 242 1.20 20.41 4.67
C LEU A 242 2.28 20.82 3.67
N SER A 243 3.03 19.86 3.14
CA SER A 243 4.19 20.13 2.28
C SER A 243 4.14 19.26 1.02
N PRO A 244 4.60 19.79 -0.13
CA PRO A 244 4.83 18.95 -1.31
C PRO A 244 5.91 17.90 -1.04
N THR A 245 5.95 16.88 -1.90
CA THR A 245 7.00 15.85 -1.96
C THR A 245 7.13 15.32 -3.39
N VAL A 246 8.08 14.42 -3.60
CA VAL A 246 8.12 13.53 -4.75
C VAL A 246 7.98 12.08 -4.28
N VAL A 247 7.08 11.32 -4.91
CA VAL A 247 7.01 9.86 -4.80
C VAL A 247 7.85 9.27 -5.94
N SER A 248 8.89 8.53 -5.58
CA SER A 248 9.77 7.87 -6.55
C SER A 248 9.29 6.45 -6.79
N MET A 249 9.10 6.09 -8.07
CA MET A 249 8.64 4.78 -8.51
C MET A 249 9.81 4.03 -9.15
N HIS A 250 10.07 2.81 -8.69
CA HIS A 250 11.12 1.92 -9.21
C HIS A 250 10.54 0.58 -9.64
N ARG A 251 11.18 -0.12 -10.57
CA ARG A 251 10.77 -1.47 -10.98
C ARG A 251 11.93 -2.45 -10.87
N GLU A 252 11.80 -3.43 -9.97
CA GLU A 252 12.85 -4.44 -9.76
C GLU A 252 12.85 -5.55 -10.82
N ALA A 253 11.68 -5.81 -11.43
CA ALA A 253 11.52 -6.88 -12.41
C ALA A 253 12.35 -6.64 -13.68
N PRO A 254 13.00 -7.67 -14.24
CA PRO A 254 13.77 -7.56 -15.47
C PRO A 254 12.88 -7.23 -16.67
N GLY A 255 13.48 -6.53 -17.64
CA GLY A 255 12.86 -6.14 -18.89
C GLY A 255 13.40 -4.82 -19.39
N SER A 256 12.84 -4.33 -20.49
CA SER A 256 13.18 -3.02 -21.04
C SER A 256 11.94 -2.17 -21.25
N LEU A 257 12.04 -0.88 -20.96
CA LEU A 257 11.06 0.12 -21.35
C LEU A 257 11.43 0.63 -22.73
N LEU A 258 10.44 0.70 -23.62
CA LEU A 258 10.59 1.29 -24.93
C LEU A 258 10.25 2.78 -24.83
N LEU A 259 11.21 3.61 -25.22
CA LEU A 259 11.08 5.05 -25.23
C LEU A 259 10.69 5.52 -26.64
N CYS A 260 9.80 6.50 -26.70
CA CYS A 260 9.52 7.27 -27.90
C CYS A 260 9.82 8.74 -27.66
N ALA A 261 9.78 9.54 -28.73
CA ALA A 261 9.89 10.99 -28.60
C ALA A 261 8.73 11.51 -27.74
N ALA A 262 9.04 12.38 -26.79
CA ALA A 262 8.04 13.00 -25.95
C ALA A 262 6.99 13.73 -26.81
N PRO A 263 5.69 13.59 -26.50
CA PRO A 263 4.66 14.28 -27.26
C PRO A 263 4.88 15.80 -27.15
N SER A 264 5.15 16.47 -28.27
CA SER A 264 5.17 17.93 -28.31
C SER A 264 3.75 18.46 -28.28
N ALA A 265 3.54 19.60 -27.62
CA ALA A 265 2.22 20.25 -27.52
C ALA A 265 1.58 20.60 -28.88
N GLU A 266 2.34 20.53 -29.99
CA GLU A 266 1.91 20.90 -31.34
C GLU A 266 1.65 19.71 -32.28
N ALA A 267 1.93 18.47 -31.86
CA ALA A 267 1.79 17.28 -32.72
C ALA A 267 0.53 16.46 -32.39
N LEU A 268 -0.66 17.05 -32.54
CA LEU A 268 -1.92 16.30 -32.57
C LEU A 268 -2.18 15.74 -33.99
N GLY A 269 -1.29 14.84 -34.43
CA GLY A 269 -1.40 14.12 -35.69
C GLY A 269 -1.08 12.64 -35.47
N ASP A 270 -1.87 11.77 -36.09
CA ASP A 270 -1.97 10.32 -35.89
C ASP A 270 -0.72 9.50 -36.32
N SER A 271 0.49 10.09 -36.24
CA SER A 271 1.74 9.41 -36.52
C SER A 271 2.31 8.81 -35.24
N VAL A 272 2.10 7.51 -35.08
CA VAL A 272 2.78 6.67 -34.10
C VAL A 272 4.30 6.79 -34.32
N ILE A 273 4.99 7.57 -33.49
CA ILE A 273 6.45 7.67 -33.53
C ILE A 273 7.02 6.32 -33.08
N ALA A 274 7.73 5.65 -33.97
CA ALA A 274 8.31 4.34 -33.69
C ALA A 274 9.28 4.40 -32.49
N PRO A 275 9.22 3.44 -31.55
CA PRO A 275 10.14 3.39 -30.42
C PRO A 275 11.57 3.23 -30.94
N SER A 276 12.46 4.12 -30.51
CA SER A 276 13.81 4.25 -31.06
C SER A 276 14.91 4.06 -30.02
N ARG A 277 14.54 3.90 -28.73
CA ARG A 277 15.46 3.63 -27.64
C ARG A 277 14.83 2.68 -26.62
N SER A 278 15.65 1.84 -26.01
CA SER A 278 15.24 0.99 -24.90
C SER A 278 16.15 1.21 -23.70
N VAL A 279 15.57 1.11 -22.50
CA VAL A 279 16.32 1.18 -21.24
C VAL A 279 15.94 0.02 -20.32
N PRO A 280 16.90 -0.55 -19.55
CA PRO A 280 16.60 -1.52 -18.52
C PRO A 280 15.67 -0.92 -17.46
N CYS A 281 14.68 -1.69 -17.01
CA CYS A 281 13.65 -1.16 -16.11
C CYS A 281 14.19 -0.86 -14.71
N GLN A 282 15.18 -1.64 -14.28
CA GLN A 282 15.82 -1.47 -12.98
C GLN A 282 16.71 -0.24 -12.90
N GLU A 283 17.03 0.36 -14.06
CA GLU A 283 17.79 1.60 -14.15
C GLU A 283 16.87 2.82 -14.24
N VAL A 284 15.54 2.67 -14.13
CA VAL A 284 14.60 3.78 -14.26
C VAL A 284 13.97 4.14 -12.92
N GLU A 285 13.97 5.43 -12.61
CA GLU A 285 13.14 6.04 -11.56
C GLU A 285 12.16 7.01 -12.21
N VAL A 286 10.87 6.82 -11.92
CA VAL A 286 9.83 7.79 -12.28
C VAL A 286 9.48 8.60 -11.02
N ALA A 287 9.81 9.89 -11.04
CA ALA A 287 9.45 10.84 -10.01
C ALA A 287 8.05 11.39 -10.27
N ILE A 288 7.14 11.22 -9.31
CA ILE A 288 5.81 11.80 -9.31
C ILE A 288 5.81 12.98 -8.32
N PRO A 289 5.79 14.25 -8.80
CA PRO A 289 5.55 15.39 -7.93
C PRO A 289 4.17 15.30 -7.30
N VAL A 290 4.08 15.48 -5.99
CA VAL A 290 2.83 15.42 -5.23
C VAL A 290 2.70 16.70 -4.42
N PRO A 291 1.95 17.71 -4.91
CA PRO A 291 1.71 18.97 -4.20
C PRO A 291 0.98 18.75 -2.86
N CYS A 292 1.08 19.70 -1.93
CA CYS A 292 0.21 19.70 -0.75
C CYS A 292 -1.28 19.73 -1.16
N ARG A 293 -2.16 19.14 -0.35
CA ARG A 293 -3.61 19.01 -0.57
C ARG A 293 -4.02 18.18 -1.79
N SER A 294 -3.10 17.45 -2.40
CA SER A 294 -3.40 16.58 -3.53
C SER A 294 -3.71 15.15 -3.11
N LEU A 295 -4.51 14.47 -3.93
CA LEU A 295 -4.80 13.04 -3.81
C LEU A 295 -4.03 12.28 -4.89
N LEU A 296 -3.16 11.36 -4.49
CA LEU A 296 -2.47 10.43 -5.37
C LEU A 296 -3.17 9.07 -5.34
N VAL A 297 -3.53 8.54 -6.51
CA VAL A 297 -4.05 7.18 -6.67
C VAL A 297 -3.04 6.35 -7.46
N LEU A 298 -2.67 5.19 -6.90
CA LEU A 298 -1.90 4.17 -7.59
C LEU A 298 -2.79 2.93 -7.81
N ALA A 299 -2.86 2.49 -9.06
CA ALA A 299 -3.61 1.31 -9.52
C ALA A 299 -2.84 0.58 -10.63
N GLY A 300 -3.29 -0.60 -11.02
CA GLY A 300 -2.75 -1.38 -12.12
C GLY A 300 -1.25 -1.61 -12.00
N ALA A 301 -0.52 -1.36 -13.09
CA ALA A 301 0.92 -1.55 -13.13
C ALA A 301 1.64 -0.72 -12.05
N ALA A 302 1.28 0.55 -11.87
CA ALA A 302 1.89 1.42 -10.86
C ALA A 302 1.71 0.89 -9.42
N ARG A 303 0.58 0.22 -9.13
CA ARG A 303 0.35 -0.43 -7.84
C ARG A 303 1.15 -1.74 -7.69
N HIS A 304 1.09 -2.61 -8.68
CA HIS A 304 1.48 -4.02 -8.50
C HIS A 304 2.88 -4.35 -8.98
N GLN A 305 3.47 -3.49 -9.82
CA GLN A 305 4.75 -3.76 -10.49
C GLN A 305 5.84 -2.74 -10.14
N TRP A 306 5.45 -1.57 -9.61
CA TRP A 306 6.38 -0.50 -9.26
C TRP A 306 6.43 -0.32 -7.75
N THR A 307 7.61 -0.47 -7.16
CA THR A 307 7.84 -0.09 -5.77
C THR A 307 7.78 1.43 -5.67
N HIS A 308 7.23 1.94 -4.57
CA HIS A 308 7.15 3.37 -4.32
C HIS A 308 7.98 3.75 -3.09
N ALA A 309 8.60 4.92 -3.16
CA ALA A 309 9.51 5.45 -2.15
C ALA A 309 9.33 6.96 -1.97
N ILE A 310 9.82 7.49 -0.85
CA ILE A 310 10.02 8.93 -0.65
C ILE A 310 11.42 9.12 -0.10
N HIS A 311 12.28 9.80 -0.85
CA HIS A 311 13.64 10.08 -0.43
C HIS A 311 13.70 11.22 0.58
N ARG A 312 14.70 11.19 1.48
CA ARG A 312 14.94 12.24 2.48
C ARG A 312 15.05 13.63 1.85
N ARG A 313 15.71 13.73 0.69
CA ARG A 313 15.88 14.96 -0.07
C ARG A 313 14.56 15.60 -0.54
N HIS A 314 13.47 14.83 -0.59
CA HIS A 314 12.15 15.32 -0.99
C HIS A 314 11.26 15.68 0.21
N ILE A 315 11.78 15.60 1.45
CA ILE A 315 11.11 16.06 2.67
C ILE A 315 11.82 17.34 3.12
N GLU A 316 11.34 18.48 2.66
CA GLU A 316 11.94 19.80 2.95
C GLU A 316 11.30 20.50 4.15
N ALA A 317 10.05 20.14 4.47
CA ALA A 317 9.30 20.63 5.62
C ALA A 317 8.47 19.49 6.22
N ARG A 318 7.78 19.76 7.34
CA ARG A 318 6.83 18.80 7.93
C ARG A 318 5.79 18.44 6.86
N ARG A 319 5.65 17.14 6.61
CA ARG A 319 4.69 16.59 5.66
C ARG A 319 3.86 15.53 6.36
N VAL A 320 2.55 15.57 6.15
CA VAL A 320 1.64 14.54 6.62
C VAL A 320 1.00 13.86 5.41
N CYS A 321 0.80 12.55 5.48
CA CYS A 321 0.11 11.80 4.43
C CYS A 321 -0.90 10.86 5.08
N ALA A 322 -2.14 10.83 4.57
CA ALA A 322 -3.15 9.84 4.94
C ALA A 322 -3.34 8.87 3.77
N THR A 323 -2.91 7.62 3.95
CA THR A 323 -3.04 6.56 2.95
C THR A 323 -4.22 5.68 3.29
N PHE A 324 -5.11 5.47 2.32
CA PHE A 324 -6.34 4.70 2.41
C PHE A 324 -6.23 3.44 1.54
N ARG A 325 -6.67 2.31 2.07
CA ARG A 325 -6.58 1.01 1.39
C ARG A 325 -7.92 0.30 1.43
N GLU A 326 -8.36 -0.17 0.27
CA GLU A 326 -9.50 -1.06 0.13
C GLU A 326 -9.08 -2.52 0.25
N LEU A 327 -10.07 -3.41 0.40
CA LEU A 327 -9.86 -4.85 0.47
C LEU A 327 -9.56 -5.45 -0.91
N SER A 328 -8.74 -6.50 -0.91
CA SER A 328 -8.51 -7.32 -2.10
C SER A 328 -9.73 -8.14 -2.50
N ALA A 329 -9.65 -8.77 -3.68
CA ALA A 329 -10.71 -9.66 -4.18
C ALA A 329 -11.00 -10.84 -3.23
N GLU A 330 -10.02 -11.27 -2.41
CA GLU A 330 -10.21 -12.36 -1.45
C GLU A 330 -11.26 -12.04 -0.38
N PHE A 331 -11.38 -10.77 0.00
CA PHE A 331 -12.31 -10.28 1.03
C PHE A 331 -13.52 -9.55 0.44
N SER A 332 -13.59 -9.42 -0.89
CA SER A 332 -14.69 -8.80 -1.61
C SER A 332 -15.84 -9.79 -1.86
N PRO A 333 -17.03 -9.36 -2.32
CA PRO A 333 -18.13 -10.26 -2.63
C PRO A 333 -17.71 -11.40 -3.58
N GLY A 334 -17.99 -12.64 -3.20
CA GLY A 334 -17.57 -13.85 -3.93
C GLY A 334 -16.15 -14.34 -3.61
N GLY A 335 -15.38 -13.59 -2.81
CA GLY A 335 -14.07 -14.01 -2.30
C GLY A 335 -14.17 -15.00 -1.13
N ALA A 336 -13.07 -15.73 -0.88
CA ALA A 336 -13.01 -16.75 0.17
C ALA A 336 -13.21 -16.21 1.59
N GLN A 337 -12.91 -14.93 1.82
CA GLN A 337 -13.00 -14.24 3.10
C GLN A 337 -14.09 -13.14 3.08
N GLN A 338 -15.09 -13.24 2.20
CA GLN A 338 -16.10 -12.19 2.01
C GLN A 338 -16.84 -11.76 3.28
N ASP A 339 -17.11 -12.69 4.20
CA ASP A 339 -17.86 -12.39 5.42
C ASP A 339 -17.02 -11.52 6.37
N LEU A 340 -15.74 -11.87 6.53
CA LEU A 340 -14.78 -11.05 7.27
C LEU A 340 -14.57 -9.68 6.59
N GLY A 341 -14.52 -9.65 5.26
CA GLY A 341 -14.43 -8.40 4.51
C GLY A 341 -15.63 -7.48 4.72
N ARG A 342 -16.84 -8.03 4.77
CA ARG A 342 -18.07 -7.30 5.08
C ARG A 342 -18.05 -6.71 6.49
N GLU A 343 -17.63 -7.48 7.48
CA GLU A 343 -17.48 -7.01 8.86
C GLU A 343 -16.44 -5.88 8.96
N LEU A 344 -15.31 -6.03 8.27
CA LEU A 344 -14.25 -5.01 8.18
C LEU A 344 -14.79 -3.70 7.61
N LEU A 345 -15.49 -3.76 6.48
CA LEU A 345 -16.07 -2.59 5.82
C LEU A 345 -17.12 -1.92 6.71
N GLN A 346 -18.01 -2.69 7.33
CA GLN A 346 -19.01 -2.14 8.24
C GLN A 346 -18.36 -1.39 9.41
N MET A 347 -17.30 -1.97 9.99
CA MET A 347 -16.56 -1.35 11.08
C MET A 347 -15.81 -0.10 10.61
N ALA A 348 -15.04 -0.19 9.52
CA ALA A 348 -14.27 0.90 8.93
C ALA A 348 -15.14 2.13 8.67
N LEU A 349 -16.28 1.93 7.99
CA LEU A 349 -17.18 2.98 7.55
C LEU A 349 -18.12 3.51 8.65
N SER A 350 -17.97 3.06 9.90
CA SER A 350 -18.59 3.73 11.06
C SER A 350 -17.98 5.12 11.32
N PHE A 351 -16.72 5.30 10.93
CA PHE A 351 -15.84 6.44 11.23
C PHE A 351 -15.77 6.84 12.72
N GLN A 352 -15.80 5.86 13.62
CA GLN A 352 -15.68 6.06 15.08
C GLN A 352 -14.26 5.74 15.60
N GLY A 353 -13.31 5.63 14.69
CA GLY A 353 -11.96 5.16 14.92
C GLY A 353 -11.11 6.05 15.81
N ARG A 354 -10.25 5.41 16.58
CA ARG A 354 -9.05 5.98 17.20
C ARG A 354 -7.83 5.19 16.74
N PRO A 355 -6.62 5.79 16.74
CA PRO A 355 -5.44 5.10 16.25
C PRO A 355 -5.09 3.90 17.15
N VAL A 356 -4.78 2.76 16.54
CA VAL A 356 -4.55 1.45 17.21
C VAL A 356 -3.11 1.12 17.50
#